data_AF-A0A2V9C795-F1
#
_entry.id   AF-A0A2V9C795-F1
#
_cell.length_a   1.000
_cell.length_b   1.000
_cell.length_c   1.000
_cell.angle_alpha   90.00
_cell.angle_beta   90.00
_cell.angle_gamma   90.00
#
_symmetry.space_group_name_H-M   'P 1'
#
loop_
_entity.id
_entity.type
_entity.pdbx_description
1 polymer ?
#
loop_
_entity_poly.entity_id
_entity_poly.type
_entity_poly.pdbx_seq_one_letter_code
_entity_poly.pdbx_strand_id
1 'polypeptide(L)'
;GPNIGGQNDNGTILTLYGKRFGPTQGGSTITVGGGQVALYLLWSDSKVAVAIGANAATGSVVVHTSVGDSNGVPFTVRPGNIYFASPAGSDTNPGTF
;
A
#
# COMPACT_ATOMS: atom_id res chain seq x y z
N GLY A 1 -4.99 4.69 -4.71
CA GLY A 1 -5.92 3.55 -4.52
C GLY A 1 -6.79 3.79 -3.30
N PRO A 2 -7.69 2.86 -2.96
CA PRO A 2 -8.52 2.98 -1.76
C PRO A 2 -7.70 2.81 -0.49
N ASN A 3 -8.03 3.59 0.53
CA ASN A 3 -7.45 3.53 1.88
C ASN A 3 -8.26 2.68 2.86
N ILE A 4 -9.36 2.09 2.39
CA ILE A 4 -10.25 1.15 3.09
C ILE A 4 -10.67 0.03 2.13
N GLY A 5 -11.31 -1.03 2.64
CA GLY A 5 -11.90 -2.13 1.84
C GLY A 5 -10.93 -3.24 1.41
N GLY A 6 -9.67 -3.17 1.82
CA GLY A 6 -8.66 -4.21 1.60
C GLY A 6 -8.65 -5.27 2.71
N GLN A 7 -7.54 -6.02 2.81
CA GLN A 7 -7.35 -6.98 3.90
C GLN A 7 -7.49 -6.28 5.26
N ASN A 8 -8.38 -6.78 6.12
CA ASN A 8 -8.70 -6.19 7.43
C ASN A 8 -9.13 -4.70 7.35
N ASP A 9 -9.75 -4.31 6.23
CA ASP A 9 -10.20 -2.92 5.96
C ASP A 9 -9.08 -1.87 5.87
N ASN A 10 -7.83 -2.29 5.71
CA ASN A 10 -6.66 -1.41 5.59
C ASN A 10 -6.54 -0.75 4.19
N GLY A 11 -7.33 -1.19 3.22
CA GLY A 11 -7.23 -0.68 1.85
C GLY A 11 -6.08 -1.31 1.07
N THR A 12 -5.55 -0.58 0.09
CA THR A 12 -4.63 -1.16 -0.92
C THR A 12 -3.25 -1.50 -0.33
N ILE A 13 -2.63 -2.54 -0.90
CA ILE A 13 -1.24 -2.89 -0.59
C ILE A 13 -0.32 -2.13 -1.54
N LEU A 14 0.63 -1.37 -0.97
CA LEU A 14 1.71 -0.73 -1.70
C LEU A 14 2.98 -1.56 -1.53
N THR A 15 3.66 -1.83 -2.64
CA THR A 15 5.03 -2.38 -2.64
C THR A 15 5.98 -1.31 -3.16
N LEU A 16 6.94 -0.95 -2.33
CA LEU A 16 7.95 0.06 -2.59
C LEU A 16 9.27 -0.63 -2.87
N TYR A 17 9.92 -0.24 -3.98
CA TYR A 17 11.26 -0.69 -4.34
C TYR A 17 12.24 0.46 -4.17
N GLY A 18 13.39 0.17 -3.58
CA GLY A 18 14.40 1.18 -3.29
C GLY A 18 15.71 0.58 -2.83
N LYS A 19 16.47 1.34 -2.07
CA LYS A 19 17.75 0.96 -1.46
C LYS A 19 17.89 1.65 -0.11
N ARG A 20 18.64 1.04 0.81
CA ARG A 20 18.96 1.62 2.12
C ARG A 20 17.75 1.84 3.02
N PHE A 21 16.69 1.04 2.86
CA PHE A 21 15.60 1.01 3.84
C PHE A 21 16.00 0.30 5.14
N GLY A 22 17.14 -0.39 5.14
CA GLY A 22 17.59 -1.22 6.24
C GLY A 22 17.09 -2.67 6.12
N PRO A 23 17.86 -3.64 6.63
CA PRO A 23 17.57 -5.06 6.44
C PRO A 23 16.28 -5.51 7.16
N THR A 24 15.82 -4.76 8.16
CA THR A 24 14.56 -4.95 8.89
C THR A 24 13.92 -3.59 9.15
N GLN A 25 12.63 -3.56 9.51
CA GLN A 25 11.91 -2.31 9.77
C GLN A 25 12.56 -1.50 10.91
N GLY A 26 12.81 -2.14 12.05
CA GLY A 26 13.25 -1.43 13.26
C GLY A 26 12.28 -0.31 13.63
N GLY A 27 12.81 0.90 13.85
CA GLY A 27 12.02 2.11 14.10
C GLY A 27 11.61 2.88 12.83
N SER A 28 11.91 2.36 11.64
CA SER A 28 11.55 3.02 10.39
C SER A 28 10.04 2.98 10.15
N THR A 29 9.51 4.03 9.52
CA THR A 29 8.08 4.17 9.26
C THR A 29 7.80 4.59 7.83
N ILE A 30 6.56 4.42 7.38
CA ILE A 30 6.08 4.89 6.08
C ILE A 30 4.83 5.74 6.29
N THR A 31 4.78 6.88 5.61
CA THR A 31 3.59 7.72 5.51
C THR A 31 3.06 7.80 4.08
N VAL A 32 1.76 7.97 3.93
CA VAL A 32 1.06 8.18 2.65
C VAL A 32 0.21 9.44 2.79
N GLY A 33 0.64 10.53 2.12
CA GLY A 33 0.03 11.84 2.27
C GLY A 33 0.11 12.37 3.71
N GLY A 34 1.15 12.00 4.45
CA GLY A 34 1.35 12.34 5.87
C GLY A 34 0.68 11.39 6.87
N GLY A 35 -0.21 10.49 6.42
CA GLY A 35 -0.84 9.49 7.28
C GLY A 35 0.00 8.23 7.45
N GLN A 36 0.10 7.68 8.66
CA GLN A 36 0.79 6.41 8.90
C GLN A 36 0.06 5.23 8.24
N VAL A 37 0.84 4.28 7.71
CA VAL A 37 0.33 3.00 7.18
C VAL A 37 -0.21 2.12 8.31
N ALA A 38 -1.17 1.26 8.02
CA ALA A 38 -1.80 0.42 9.04
C ALA A 38 -1.00 -0.86 9.35
N LEU A 39 -0.34 -1.45 8.35
CA LEU A 39 0.34 -2.73 8.51
C LEU A 39 1.56 -2.85 7.61
N TYR A 40 2.65 -3.35 8.18
CA TYR A 40 3.85 -3.76 7.43
C TYR A 40 3.77 -5.26 7.15
N LEU A 41 3.79 -5.63 5.87
CA LEU A 41 3.70 -7.02 5.41
C LEU A 41 5.08 -7.62 5.14
N LEU A 42 6.01 -6.79 4.67
CA LEU A 42 7.37 -7.17 4.32
C LEU A 42 8.29 -5.97 4.51
N TRP A 43 9.49 -6.20 5.02
CA TRP A 43 10.57 -5.22 5.00
C TRP A 43 11.90 -5.87 4.64
N SER A 44 12.65 -5.22 3.75
CA SER A 44 14.04 -5.50 3.46
C SER A 44 14.73 -4.21 3.03
N ASP A 45 16.05 -4.26 2.83
CA ASP A 45 16.82 -3.08 2.43
C ASP A 45 16.35 -2.46 1.10
N SER A 46 15.78 -3.28 0.22
CA SER A 46 15.41 -2.88 -1.14
C SER A 46 13.93 -3.01 -1.46
N LYS A 47 13.13 -3.58 -0.55
CA LYS A 47 11.70 -3.82 -0.78
C LYS A 47 10.91 -3.72 0.51
N VAL A 48 9.85 -2.91 0.48
CA VAL A 48 8.88 -2.81 1.58
C VAL A 48 7.48 -3.01 1.02
N ALA A 49 6.65 -3.78 1.72
CA ALA A 49 5.23 -3.91 1.40
C ALA A 49 4.38 -3.52 2.61
N VAL A 50 3.40 -2.66 2.38
CA VAL A 50 2.51 -2.13 3.42
C VAL A 50 1.07 -2.18 2.95
N ALA A 51 0.15 -2.52 3.84
CA ALA A 51 -1.24 -2.11 3.65
C ALA A 51 -1.34 -0.67 4.14
N ILE A 52 -1.93 0.21 3.33
CA ILE A 52 -2.22 1.57 3.79
C ILE A 52 -3.32 1.51 4.87
N GLY A 53 -3.88 2.62 5.30
CA GLY A 53 -4.97 2.59 6.28
C GLY A 53 -5.84 3.81 6.12
N ALA A 54 -6.92 3.89 6.90
CA ALA A 54 -7.86 5.01 6.83
C ALA A 54 -7.20 6.39 7.01
N ASN A 55 -6.06 6.45 7.71
CA ASN A 55 -5.27 7.67 7.90
C ASN A 55 -4.53 8.14 6.63
N ALA A 56 -4.37 7.28 5.62
CA ALA A 56 -3.70 7.64 4.37
C ALA A 56 -4.52 8.68 3.59
N ALA A 57 -3.82 9.69 3.06
CA ALA A 57 -4.40 10.76 2.26
C ALA A 57 -3.69 10.92 0.91
N THR A 58 -4.29 11.65 -0.02
CA THR A 58 -3.62 12.02 -1.27
C THR A 58 -2.41 12.90 -0.96
N GLY A 59 -1.25 12.51 -1.49
CA GLY A 59 0.02 13.18 -1.26
C GLY A 59 1.19 12.24 -1.47
N SER A 60 2.36 12.61 -0.96
CA SER A 60 3.57 11.81 -1.14
C SER A 60 3.59 10.59 -0.23
N VAL A 61 4.06 9.47 -0.78
CA VAL A 61 4.54 8.31 -0.03
C VAL A 61 5.99 8.56 0.35
N VAL A 62 6.31 8.47 1.64
CA VAL A 62 7.65 8.71 2.18
C VAL A 62 8.02 7.58 3.13
N VAL A 63 9.21 7.01 2.93
CA VAL A 63 9.87 6.13 3.89
C VAL A 63 10.77 6.98 4.79
N HIS A 64 10.59 6.83 6.11
CA HIS A 64 11.36 7.48 7.16
C HIS A 64 12.26 6.46 7.82
N THR A 65 13.57 6.66 7.75
CA THR A 65 14.57 5.78 8.37
C THR A 65 15.40 6.55 9.39
N SER A 66 16.20 5.86 10.19
CA SER A 66 17.12 6.52 11.13
C SER A 66 18.19 7.38 10.46
N VAL A 67 18.47 7.14 9.17
CA VAL A 67 19.47 7.89 8.39
C VAL A 67 18.86 9.01 7.55
N GLY A 68 17.53 9.16 7.59
CA GLY A 68 16.79 10.21 6.90
C GLY A 68 15.57 9.71 6.12
N ASP A 69 14.97 10.66 5.42
CA ASP A 69 13.75 10.45 4.63
C ASP A 69 14.10 10.16 3.17
N SER A 70 13.30 9.29 2.54
CA SER A 70 13.33 9.10 1.09
C SER A 70 12.73 10.29 0.33
N ASN A 71 12.98 10.36 -0.97
CA ASN A 71 12.23 11.25 -1.86
C ASN A 71 10.75 10.84 -1.89
N GLY A 72 9.86 11.82 -1.81
CA GLY A 72 8.42 11.56 -1.89
C GLY A 72 7.96 11.11 -3.28
N VAL A 73 7.13 10.08 -3.34
CA VAL A 73 6.47 9.61 -4.57
C VAL A 73 4.97 9.92 -4.48
N PRO A 74 4.37 10.63 -5.45
CA PRO A 74 2.97 11.01 -5.35
C PRO A 74 2.04 9.78 -5.40
N PHE A 75 1.02 9.79 -4.53
CA PHE A 75 -0.04 8.80 -4.49
C PHE A 75 -1.40 9.48 -4.30
N THR A 76 -2.39 9.04 -5.08
CA THR A 76 -3.76 9.54 -4.98
C THR A 76 -4.62 8.52 -4.25
N VAL A 77 -5.14 8.91 -3.09
CA VAL A 77 -6.20 8.17 -2.41
C VAL A 77 -7.52 8.46 -3.12
N ARG A 78 -8.23 7.39 -3.48
CA ARG A 78 -9.54 7.47 -4.13
C ARG A 78 -10.39 6.27 -3.72
N PRO A 79 -11.72 6.42 -3.59
CA PRO A 79 -12.60 5.29 -3.33
C PRO A 79 -12.40 4.16 -4.35
N GLY A 80 -12.49 2.93 -3.86
CA GLY A 80 -12.48 1.72 -4.68
C GLY A 80 -13.80 0.99 -4.42
N ASN A 81 -14.53 0.67 -5.48
CA ASN A 81 -15.81 -0.01 -5.38
C ASN A 81 -15.68 -1.37 -6.08
N ILE A 82 -16.10 -2.43 -5.40
CA ILE A 82 -16.33 -3.74 -6.02
C ILE A 82 -17.84 -3.86 -6.18
N TYR A 83 -18.33 -3.73 -7.42
CA TYR A 83 -19.78 -3.73 -7.69
C TYR A 83 -20.38 -5.13 -7.69
N PHE A 84 -19.61 -6.14 -8.11
CA PHE A 84 -20.02 -7.53 -8.03
C PHE A 84 -18.77 -8.43 -7.93
N ALA A 85 -18.93 -9.54 -7.23
CA ALA A 85 -18.04 -10.68 -7.28
C ALA A 85 -18.92 -11.93 -7.35
N SER A 86 -18.75 -12.77 -8.38
CA SER A 86 -19.51 -14.01 -8.50
C SER A 86 -18.66 -15.18 -7.99
N PRO A 87 -19.09 -15.88 -6.91
CA PRO A 87 -18.40 -17.09 -6.44
C PRO A 87 -18.67 -18.31 -7.34
N ALA A 88 -19.64 -18.20 -8.26
CA ALA A 88 -20.02 -19.24 -9.22
C ALA A 88 -19.60 -18.88 -10.65
N GLY A 89 -18.66 -17.95 -10.82
CA GLY A 89 -18.09 -17.64 -12.14
C GLY A 89 -17.45 -18.89 -12.74
N SER A 90 -17.79 -19.21 -13.99
CA SER A 90 -17.12 -20.26 -14.74
C SER A 90 -16.09 -19.63 -15.67
N ASP A 91 -14.81 -19.84 -15.40
CA ASP A 91 -13.68 -19.39 -16.26
C ASP A 91 -13.66 -20.12 -17.62
N THR A 92 -14.59 -21.06 -17.83
CA THR A 92 -14.77 -21.80 -19.08
C THR A 92 -15.46 -20.99 -20.18
N ASN A 93 -15.98 -19.79 -19.87
CA ASN A 93 -16.65 -18.95 -20.86
C ASN A 93 -15.60 -18.11 -21.61
N PRO A 94 -15.54 -18.11 -22.96
CA PRO A 94 -14.47 -17.48 -23.73
C PRO A 94 -14.48 -15.93 -23.73
N GLY A 95 -15.20 -15.29 -22.79
CA GLY A 95 -15.12 -13.85 -22.55
C GLY A 95 -15.62 -12.98 -23.69
N THR A 96 -16.87 -13.16 -24.13
CA THR A 96 -17.54 -12.20 -25.01
C THR A 96 -18.87 -11.76 -24.37
N PHE A 97 -19.08 -10.45 -24.31
CA PHE A 97 -20.34 -9.80 -23.97
C PHE A 97 -21.13 -9.53 -25.26
#